data_AF-A0A0A9WTS1-F1
#
_entry.id   AF-A0A0A9WTS1-F1
#
_cell.length_a   1.000
_cell.length_b   1.000
_cell.length_c   1.000
_cell.angle_alpha   90.00
_cell.angle_beta   90.00
_cell.angle_gamma   90.00
#
_symmetry.space_group_name_H-M   'P 1'
#
loop_
_entity.id
_entity.type
_entity.pdbx_description
1 polymer ?
#
loop_
_entity_poly.entity_id
_entity_poly.type
_entity_poly.pdbx_seq_one_letter_code
_entity_poly.pdbx_strand_id
1 'polypeptide(L)'
;LILFRNKLDNEKLRKTIALDGWKLLIKDNKEPKFLSRLNAIFTSCTDEEFKAVMADLLSETSNALYSDCDKLSALFELWCPLVSSMVSFSKSKSRQEALVSLAKYIVPVVERWRSTPEDKSIKPVLKFFTNLASSTAVEMKPAVLDTFLVCLQAVPVPSDRPLTVLNNLPPAVEALFGLYLFRNVLVLDRLHVYLPIYRKYLTGLARISGPDSEYIENAFPCADKLERVAKTLVKRQKDFSRLAQYVIADVIAILELHPLHSEVKSKYTNIINTFLALCDEHAVSYLTVNLPPSSQELFKTLHHNFMKYDKYTGRI
;
A
#
# COMPACT_ATOMS: atom_id res chain seq x y z
N LEU A 1 -3.15 12.49 35.15
CA LEU A 1 -1.95 13.23 35.58
C LEU A 1 -1.25 13.92 34.40
N ILE A 2 -0.87 13.20 33.33
CA ILE A 2 -0.17 13.77 32.15
C ILE A 2 -0.91 14.98 31.53
N LEU A 3 -2.22 14.88 31.29
CA LEU A 3 -3.05 15.98 30.76
C LEU A 3 -3.12 17.22 31.67
N PHE A 4 -2.80 17.06 32.96
CA PHE A 4 -2.83 18.12 33.96
C PHE A 4 -1.42 18.51 34.42
N ARG A 5 -0.36 18.22 33.64
CA ARG A 5 1.04 18.47 34.04
C ARG A 5 1.28 19.89 34.54
N ASN A 6 0.64 20.88 33.91
CA ASN A 6 0.82 22.29 34.24
C ASN A 6 0.25 22.66 35.60
N LYS A 7 -0.58 21.79 36.19
CA LYS A 7 -1.19 21.95 37.52
C LYS A 7 -0.47 21.13 38.61
N LEU A 8 0.64 20.46 38.28
CA LEU A 8 1.42 19.68 39.26
C LEU A 8 2.36 20.60 40.04
N ASP A 9 2.32 20.56 41.37
CA ASP A 9 3.18 21.36 42.25
C ASP A 9 4.65 20.91 42.22
N ASN A 10 4.90 19.65 41.86
CA ASN A 10 6.25 19.09 41.78
C ASN A 10 6.90 19.38 40.41
N GLU A 11 7.88 20.28 40.39
CA GLU A 11 8.59 20.69 39.17
C GLU A 11 9.35 19.53 38.49
N LYS A 12 9.95 18.63 39.26
CA LYS A 12 10.65 17.45 38.73
C LYS A 12 9.67 16.52 38.02
N LEU A 13 8.53 16.22 38.65
CA LEU A 13 7.48 15.40 38.05
C LEU A 13 6.90 16.07 36.79
N ARG A 14 6.72 17.40 36.80
CA ARG A 14 6.25 18.16 35.64
C ARG A 14 7.16 18.03 34.41
N LYS A 15 8.47 17.83 34.62
CA LYS A 15 9.48 17.66 33.56
C LYS A 15 9.66 16.22 33.08
N THR A 16 9.34 15.20 33.91
CA THR A 16 9.61 13.79 33.54
C THR A 16 8.37 12.97 33.22
N ILE A 17 7.17 13.38 33.69
CA ILE A 17 5.96 12.54 33.64
C ILE A 17 5.58 12.06 32.23
N ALA A 18 5.84 12.85 31.19
CA ALA A 18 5.57 12.47 29.81
C ALA A 18 6.55 11.41 29.30
N LEU A 19 7.85 11.58 29.59
CA LEU A 19 8.91 10.64 29.20
C LEU A 19 8.85 9.33 30.00
N ASP A 20 8.53 9.41 31.29
CA ASP A 20 8.33 8.23 32.14
C ASP A 20 7.10 7.44 31.68
N GLY A 21 6.00 8.15 31.35
CA GLY A 21 4.82 7.54 30.73
C GLY A 21 5.13 6.87 29.39
N TRP A 22 5.94 7.50 28.55
CA TRP A 22 6.38 6.94 27.28
C TRP A 22 7.19 5.64 27.46
N LYS A 23 8.18 5.65 28.36
CA LYS A 23 9.01 4.46 28.67
C LYS A 23 8.22 3.27 29.18
N LEU A 24 7.08 3.51 29.82
CA LEU A 24 6.16 2.46 30.23
C LEU A 24 5.33 1.95 29.05
N LEU A 25 4.78 2.86 28.22
CA LEU A 25 3.95 2.48 27.08
C LEU A 25 4.70 1.74 25.99
N ILE A 26 5.95 2.11 25.71
CA ILE A 26 6.74 1.42 24.68
C ILE A 26 7.05 -0.03 25.07
N LYS A 27 7.05 -0.34 26.38
CA LYS A 27 7.26 -1.69 26.92
C LYS A 27 5.98 -2.52 27.00
N ASP A 28 4.82 -1.87 27.19
CA ASP A 28 3.52 -2.53 27.33
C ASP A 28 2.48 -1.96 26.35
N ASN A 29 2.58 -2.40 25.09
CA ASN A 29 1.74 -1.92 23.98
C ASN A 29 0.42 -2.69 23.81
N LYS A 30 0.06 -3.58 24.76
CA LYS A 30 -1.13 -4.45 24.66
C LYS A 30 -2.30 -4.00 25.55
N GLU A 31 -2.17 -2.86 26.24
CA GLU A 31 -3.14 -2.42 27.23
C GLU A 31 -4.45 -1.88 26.59
N PRO A 32 -5.64 -2.25 27.10
CA PRO A 32 -6.89 -1.57 26.74
C PRO A 32 -6.80 -0.10 27.17
N LYS A 33 -6.94 0.82 26.20
CA LYS A 33 -6.71 2.30 26.30
C LYS A 33 -5.30 2.78 25.94
N PHE A 34 -4.45 1.92 25.39
CA PHE A 34 -3.13 2.31 24.87
C PHE A 34 -3.17 3.56 23.96
N LEU A 35 -4.04 3.58 22.95
CA LEU A 35 -4.15 4.68 21.99
C LEU A 35 -4.54 6.03 22.65
N SER A 36 -5.41 6.01 23.66
CA SER A 36 -5.83 7.24 24.34
C SER A 36 -4.75 7.77 25.26
N ARG A 37 -3.97 6.90 25.90
CA ARG A 37 -2.79 7.29 26.69
C ARG A 37 -1.67 7.84 25.81
N LEU A 38 -1.44 7.22 24.66
CA LEU A 38 -0.47 7.67 23.67
C LEU A 38 -0.80 9.08 23.16
N ASN A 39 -2.06 9.32 22.79
CA ASN A 39 -2.53 10.64 22.40
C ASN A 39 -2.39 11.66 23.55
N ALA A 40 -2.69 11.28 24.79
CA ALA A 40 -2.51 12.15 25.96
C ALA A 40 -1.04 12.53 26.18
N ILE A 41 -0.09 11.63 25.91
CA ILE A 41 1.34 11.93 25.95
C ILE A 41 1.69 12.94 24.86
N PHE A 42 1.33 12.69 23.60
CA PHE A 42 1.73 13.58 22.50
C PHE A 42 1.14 14.99 22.59
N THR A 43 -0.10 15.11 23.07
CA THR A 43 -0.72 16.42 23.31
C THR A 43 -0.04 17.15 24.46
N SER A 44 0.40 16.45 25.49
CA SER A 44 0.96 17.06 26.71
C SER A 44 2.47 17.26 26.68
N CYS A 45 3.21 16.58 25.78
CA CYS A 45 4.67 16.71 25.67
C CYS A 45 5.09 18.15 25.32
N THR A 46 6.26 18.58 25.79
CA THR A 46 6.97 19.72 25.19
C THR A 46 7.50 19.33 23.81
N ASP A 47 7.99 20.30 23.04
CA ASP A 47 8.61 20.00 21.74
C ASP A 47 9.89 19.16 21.90
N GLU A 48 10.68 19.40 22.94
CA GLU A 48 11.89 18.64 23.28
C GLU A 48 11.57 17.21 23.71
N GLU A 49 10.56 17.03 24.58
CA GLU A 49 10.09 15.71 24.99
C GLU A 49 9.53 14.94 23.80
N PHE A 50 8.75 15.61 22.93
CA PHE A 50 8.22 14.99 21.71
C PHE A 50 9.35 14.54 20.79
N LYS A 51 10.39 15.37 20.61
CA LYS A 51 11.57 14.99 19.82
C LYS A 51 12.30 13.78 20.42
N ALA A 52 12.44 13.72 21.75
CA ALA A 52 13.03 12.56 22.43
C ALA A 52 12.19 11.29 22.25
N VAL A 53 10.86 11.39 22.38
CA VAL A 53 9.92 10.29 22.13
C VAL A 53 10.02 9.78 20.68
N MET A 54 10.07 10.68 19.70
CA MET A 54 10.24 10.30 18.29
C MET A 54 11.59 9.63 18.03
N ALA A 55 12.67 10.12 18.64
CA ALA A 55 14.00 9.53 18.51
C ALA A 55 14.06 8.12 19.12
N ASP A 56 13.45 7.92 20.29
CA ASP A 56 13.37 6.63 20.97
C ASP A 56 12.55 5.63 20.15
N LEU A 57 11.36 6.04 19.67
CA LEU A 57 10.54 5.18 18.80
C LEU A 57 11.27 4.82 17.50
N LEU A 58 11.96 5.78 16.88
CA LEU A 58 12.75 5.55 15.68
C LEU A 58 13.88 4.55 15.93
N SER A 59 14.61 4.71 17.05
CA SER A 59 15.67 3.80 17.46
C SER A 59 15.13 2.38 17.63
N GLU A 60 14.09 2.19 18.45
CA GLU A 60 13.48 0.88 18.70
C GLU A 60 12.92 0.24 17.41
N THR A 61 12.26 1.04 16.55
CA THR A 61 11.72 0.56 15.27
C THR A 61 12.86 0.15 14.34
N SER A 62 13.93 0.93 14.26
CA SER A 62 15.10 0.61 13.43
C SER A 62 15.79 -0.66 13.93
N ASN A 63 15.95 -0.83 15.23
CA ASN A 63 16.54 -2.05 15.80
C ASN A 63 15.66 -3.27 15.48
N ALA A 64 14.35 -3.18 15.70
CA ALA A 64 13.41 -4.27 15.39
C ALA A 64 13.41 -4.64 13.90
N LEU A 65 13.57 -3.67 13.00
CA LEU A 65 13.71 -3.90 11.56
C LEU A 65 14.91 -4.79 11.21
N TYR A 66 15.98 -4.81 12.02
CA TYR A 66 17.18 -5.61 11.76
C TYR A 66 17.30 -6.86 12.63
N SER A 67 16.77 -6.85 13.86
CA SER A 67 17.05 -7.90 14.85
C SER A 67 15.83 -8.62 15.43
N ASP A 68 14.62 -8.05 15.36
CA ASP A 68 13.43 -8.60 16.03
C ASP A 68 12.13 -8.17 15.32
N CYS A 69 11.83 -8.84 14.21
CA CYS A 69 10.63 -8.55 13.42
C CYS A 69 9.31 -8.85 14.15
N ASP A 70 9.34 -9.66 15.22
CA ASP A 70 8.12 -10.00 15.98
C ASP A 70 7.59 -8.77 16.75
N LYS A 71 8.47 -7.84 17.15
CA LYS A 71 8.09 -6.55 17.76
C LYS A 71 7.61 -5.51 16.74
N LEU A 72 7.94 -5.68 15.47
CA LEU A 72 7.78 -4.63 14.45
C LEU A 72 6.32 -4.22 14.24
N SER A 73 5.38 -5.17 14.27
CA SER A 73 3.94 -4.86 14.15
C SER A 73 3.48 -3.90 15.23
N ALA A 74 3.88 -4.17 16.48
CA ALA A 74 3.44 -3.38 17.62
C ALA A 74 4.15 -2.01 17.68
N LEU A 75 5.41 -1.94 17.22
CA LEU A 75 6.12 -0.67 17.05
C LEU A 75 5.46 0.18 15.95
N PHE A 76 5.09 -0.39 14.79
CA PHE A 76 4.35 0.37 13.77
C PHE A 76 2.95 0.80 14.22
N GLU A 77 2.31 0.06 15.13
CA GLU A 77 1.06 0.50 15.73
C GLU A 77 1.22 1.74 16.62
N LEU A 78 2.39 1.94 17.25
CA LEU A 78 2.74 3.20 17.94
C LEU A 78 2.87 4.39 16.98
N TRP A 79 3.31 4.14 15.74
CA TRP A 79 3.42 5.19 14.73
C TRP A 79 2.06 5.66 14.22
N CYS A 80 1.02 4.82 14.24
CA CYS A 80 -0.28 5.16 13.64
C CYS A 80 -0.93 6.43 14.25
N PRO A 81 -1.01 6.62 15.58
CA PRO A 81 -1.56 7.85 16.15
C PRO A 81 -0.60 9.04 16.02
N LEU A 82 0.72 8.82 16.00
CA LEU A 82 1.70 9.88 15.71
C LEU A 82 1.48 10.49 14.33
N VAL A 83 1.22 9.63 13.35
CA VAL A 83 0.99 10.01 11.97
C VAL A 83 -0.41 10.62 11.76
N SER A 84 -1.38 10.27 12.59
CA SER A 84 -2.78 10.75 12.45
C SER A 84 -3.12 11.96 13.32
N SER A 85 -2.32 12.29 14.33
CA SER A 85 -2.61 13.37 15.28
C SER A 85 -2.27 14.76 14.72
N MET A 86 -3.09 15.75 15.07
CA MET A 86 -2.75 17.16 14.87
C MET A 86 -1.78 17.60 15.96
N VAL A 87 -0.64 18.17 15.56
CA VAL A 87 0.42 18.61 16.47
C VAL A 87 0.87 20.03 16.13
N SER A 88 1.59 20.68 17.05
CA SER A 88 2.19 22.00 16.80
C SER A 88 3.14 21.96 15.59
N PHE A 89 3.43 23.12 14.99
CA PHE A 89 4.33 23.21 13.84
C PHE A 89 5.71 22.58 14.12
N SER A 90 6.30 22.87 15.28
CA SER A 90 7.59 22.34 15.73
C SER A 90 7.58 20.80 15.89
N LYS A 91 6.53 20.24 16.51
CA LYS A 91 6.32 18.79 16.60
C LYS A 91 6.10 18.15 15.23
N SER A 92 5.39 18.84 14.34
CA SER A 92 5.16 18.36 12.97
C SER A 92 6.47 18.24 12.19
N LYS A 93 7.38 19.22 12.34
CA LYS A 93 8.74 19.16 11.77
C LYS A 93 9.53 17.97 12.31
N SER A 94 9.57 17.78 13.63
CA SER A 94 10.25 16.66 14.27
C SER A 94 9.68 15.30 13.81
N ARG A 95 8.36 15.21 13.67
CA ARG A 95 7.68 14.03 13.12
C ARG A 95 8.09 13.76 11.68
N GLN A 96 8.18 14.79 10.85
CA GLN A 96 8.59 14.65 9.45
C GLN A 96 10.03 14.14 9.31
N GLU A 97 10.95 14.69 10.11
CA GLU A 97 12.36 14.27 10.15
C GLU A 97 12.48 12.80 10.57
N ALA A 98 11.70 12.38 11.57
CA ALA A 98 11.66 10.99 12.01
C ALA A 98 11.10 10.04 10.94
N LEU A 99 10.04 10.42 10.22
CA LEU A 99 9.48 9.62 9.12
C LEU A 99 10.46 9.48 7.95
N VAL A 100 11.15 10.56 7.58
CA VAL A 100 12.18 10.51 6.54
C VAL A 100 13.35 9.63 6.97
N SER A 101 13.73 9.67 8.26
CA SER A 101 14.78 8.81 8.80
C SER A 101 14.36 7.34 8.84
N LEU A 102 13.12 7.06 9.26
CA LEU A 102 12.54 5.71 9.24
C LEU A 102 12.53 5.13 7.82
N ALA A 103 12.16 5.93 6.82
CA ALA A 103 12.19 5.52 5.42
C ALA A 103 13.60 5.04 5.00
N LYS A 104 14.66 5.74 5.43
CA LYS A 104 16.05 5.30 5.18
C LYS A 104 16.38 3.95 5.81
N TYR A 105 15.87 3.65 7.00
CA TYR A 105 16.08 2.36 7.65
C TYR A 105 15.26 1.22 7.01
N ILE A 106 14.17 1.53 6.33
CA ILE A 106 13.36 0.53 5.63
C ILE A 106 14.06 0.06 4.34
N VAL A 107 14.78 0.94 3.63
CA VAL A 107 15.39 0.58 2.33
C VAL A 107 16.28 -0.68 2.39
N PRO A 108 17.24 -0.83 3.33
CA PRO A 108 18.07 -2.05 3.40
C PRO A 108 17.28 -3.31 3.79
N VAL A 109 16.16 -3.15 4.52
CA VAL A 109 15.28 -4.27 4.89
C VAL A 109 14.58 -4.82 3.65
N VAL A 110 14.17 -3.93 2.75
CA VAL A 110 13.49 -4.29 1.50
C VAL A 110 14.38 -5.12 0.58
N GLU A 111 15.70 -4.90 0.59
CA GLU A 111 16.64 -5.73 -0.16
C GLU A 111 16.62 -7.20 0.31
N ARG A 112 16.41 -7.44 1.60
CA ARG A 112 16.34 -8.79 2.17
C ARG A 112 15.11 -9.58 1.71
N TRP A 113 14.01 -8.91 1.38
CA TRP A 113 12.79 -9.57 0.90
C TRP A 113 13.02 -10.39 -0.36
N ARG A 114 14.00 -9.99 -1.20
CA ARG A 114 14.37 -10.74 -2.40
C ARG A 114 14.95 -12.12 -2.07
N SER A 115 15.77 -12.18 -1.03
CA SER A 115 16.42 -13.42 -0.57
C SER A 115 15.54 -14.22 0.38
N THR A 116 14.63 -13.55 1.10
CA THR A 116 13.74 -14.14 2.10
C THR A 116 12.28 -13.79 1.76
N PRO A 117 11.63 -14.53 0.85
CA PRO A 117 10.26 -14.23 0.39
C PRO A 117 9.18 -14.20 1.48
N GLU A 118 9.44 -14.83 2.62
CA GLU A 118 8.54 -14.98 3.76
C GLU A 118 8.98 -14.11 4.96
N ASP A 119 9.77 -13.06 4.69
CA ASP A 119 10.25 -12.14 5.73
C ASP A 119 9.06 -11.51 6.48
N LYS A 120 9.07 -11.69 7.81
CA LYS A 120 8.01 -11.23 8.72
C LYS A 120 7.81 -9.71 8.68
N SER A 121 8.77 -8.94 8.19
CA SER A 121 8.69 -7.47 8.09
C SER A 121 7.81 -6.98 6.93
N ILE A 122 7.53 -7.81 5.91
CA ILE A 122 6.74 -7.41 4.73
C ILE A 122 5.38 -6.83 5.14
N LYS A 123 4.58 -7.62 5.86
CA LYS A 123 3.22 -7.23 6.25
C LYS A 123 3.18 -6.01 7.19
N PRO A 124 3.99 -5.93 8.26
CA PRO A 124 4.04 -4.75 9.13
C PRO A 124 4.45 -3.47 8.40
N VAL A 125 5.47 -3.52 7.54
CA VAL A 125 5.94 -2.36 6.77
C VAL A 125 4.87 -1.86 5.81
N LEU A 126 4.22 -2.78 5.07
CA LEU A 126 3.14 -2.42 4.16
C LEU A 126 1.93 -1.84 4.91
N LYS A 127 1.53 -2.43 6.05
CA LYS A 127 0.45 -1.91 6.91
C LYS A 127 0.75 -0.49 7.40
N PHE A 128 1.99 -0.23 7.81
CA PHE A 128 2.43 1.11 8.21
C PHE A 128 2.25 2.13 7.06
N PHE A 129 2.73 1.80 5.86
CA PHE A 129 2.60 2.70 4.73
C PHE A 129 1.15 2.90 4.27
N THR A 130 0.31 1.86 4.32
CA THR A 130 -1.14 1.99 4.05
C THR A 130 -1.78 3.00 5.00
N ASN A 131 -1.48 2.91 6.30
CA ASN A 131 -1.99 3.84 7.29
C ASN A 131 -1.47 5.26 7.05
N LEU A 132 -0.18 5.40 6.72
CA LEU A 132 0.44 6.69 6.39
C LEU A 132 -0.18 7.34 5.14
N ALA A 133 -0.49 6.53 4.11
CA ALA A 133 -1.17 7.02 2.91
C ALA A 133 -2.53 7.64 3.23
N SER A 134 -3.30 6.99 4.13
CA SER A 134 -4.64 7.43 4.53
C SER A 134 -4.66 8.65 5.46
N SER A 135 -3.56 8.95 6.15
CA SER A 135 -3.50 10.09 7.07
C SER A 135 -3.52 11.40 6.31
N THR A 136 -4.37 12.35 6.73
CA THR A 136 -4.35 13.73 6.22
C THR A 136 -3.47 14.64 7.06
N ALA A 137 -3.05 14.20 8.25
CA ALA A 137 -2.31 15.02 9.21
C ALA A 137 -0.80 15.10 8.91
N VAL A 138 -0.30 14.28 7.98
CA VAL A 138 1.11 14.22 7.58
C VAL A 138 1.24 14.41 6.08
N GLU A 139 2.20 15.24 5.69
CA GLU A 139 2.63 15.38 4.31
C GLU A 139 3.56 14.21 3.94
N MET A 140 3.26 13.52 2.83
CA MET A 140 4.10 12.45 2.33
C MET A 140 5.25 13.05 1.50
N LYS A 141 6.40 13.26 2.14
CA LYS A 141 7.61 13.79 1.47
C LYS A 141 8.12 12.82 0.40
N PRO A 142 8.81 13.31 -0.65
CA PRO A 142 9.30 12.48 -1.76
C PRO A 142 10.08 11.24 -1.30
N ALA A 143 11.03 11.38 -0.38
CA ALA A 143 11.82 10.24 0.15
C ALA A 143 10.95 9.13 0.77
N VAL A 144 9.84 9.50 1.42
CA VAL A 144 8.91 8.55 2.04
C VAL A 144 8.05 7.88 0.96
N LEU A 145 7.58 8.64 -0.02
CA LEU A 145 6.83 8.12 -1.17
C LEU A 145 7.69 7.14 -1.99
N ASP A 146 8.93 7.52 -2.30
CA ASP A 146 9.85 6.68 -3.09
C ASP A 146 10.16 5.39 -2.33
N THR A 147 10.39 5.47 -1.02
CA THR A 147 10.56 4.26 -0.18
C THR A 147 9.31 3.38 -0.19
N PHE A 148 8.12 3.97 -0.15
CA PHE A 148 6.88 3.21 -0.23
C PHE A 148 6.74 2.46 -1.57
N LEU A 149 7.04 3.14 -2.69
CA LEU A 149 7.05 2.50 -4.01
C LEU A 149 8.11 1.41 -4.11
N VAL A 150 9.30 1.61 -3.54
CA VAL A 150 10.36 0.59 -3.47
C VAL A 150 9.91 -0.64 -2.68
N CYS A 151 9.21 -0.45 -1.55
CA CYS A 151 8.62 -1.56 -0.78
C CYS A 151 7.65 -2.35 -1.66
N LEU A 152 6.68 -1.68 -2.29
CA LEU A 152 5.70 -2.32 -3.17
C LEU A 152 6.39 -3.08 -4.32
N GLN A 153 7.37 -2.45 -4.97
CA GLN A 153 8.11 -3.07 -6.06
C GLN A 153 8.91 -4.30 -5.62
N ALA A 154 9.36 -4.36 -4.36
CA ALA A 154 10.16 -5.47 -3.85
C ALA A 154 9.35 -6.64 -3.28
N VAL A 155 8.03 -6.49 -3.07
CA VAL A 155 7.19 -7.56 -2.51
C VAL A 155 7.38 -8.87 -3.28
N PRO A 156 7.82 -9.96 -2.65
CA PRO A 156 8.10 -11.23 -3.33
C PRO A 156 6.81 -11.88 -3.83
N VAL A 157 6.77 -12.21 -5.13
CA VAL A 157 5.69 -12.96 -5.78
C VAL A 157 6.27 -14.15 -6.57
N PRO A 158 6.90 -15.11 -5.87
CA PRO A 158 7.56 -16.26 -6.50
C PRO A 158 6.58 -17.13 -7.29
N SER A 159 6.98 -17.63 -8.46
CA SER A 159 6.12 -18.47 -9.31
C SER A 159 5.94 -19.89 -8.77
N ASP A 160 6.88 -20.37 -7.97
CA ASP A 160 6.97 -21.73 -7.44
C ASP A 160 6.37 -21.88 -6.02
N ARG A 161 5.92 -20.79 -5.39
CA ARG A 161 5.41 -20.81 -4.00
C ARG A 161 4.07 -20.10 -3.86
N PRO A 162 2.95 -20.78 -4.19
CA PRO A 162 1.61 -20.18 -4.13
C PRO A 162 1.23 -19.61 -2.77
N LEU A 163 1.55 -20.31 -1.67
CA LEU A 163 1.24 -19.84 -0.32
C LEU A 163 1.99 -18.55 0.02
N THR A 164 3.25 -18.42 -0.38
CA THR A 164 4.02 -17.17 -0.21
C THR A 164 3.36 -16.01 -0.97
N VAL A 165 2.90 -16.27 -2.20
CA VAL A 165 2.16 -15.27 -3.00
C VAL A 165 0.87 -14.85 -2.30
N LEU A 166 0.06 -15.80 -1.81
CA LEU A 166 -1.20 -15.53 -1.10
C LEU A 166 -1.00 -14.80 0.23
N ASN A 167 0.13 -15.00 0.90
CA ASN A 167 0.46 -14.26 2.12
C ASN A 167 0.92 -12.83 1.83
N ASN A 168 1.68 -12.63 0.76
CA ASN A 168 2.30 -11.35 0.43
C ASN A 168 1.40 -10.41 -0.36
N LEU A 169 0.59 -10.92 -1.28
CA LEU A 169 -0.23 -10.10 -2.19
C LEU A 169 -1.31 -9.28 -1.46
N PRO A 170 -2.13 -9.82 -0.55
CA PRO A 170 -3.19 -9.06 0.08
C PRO A 170 -2.74 -7.74 0.75
N PRO A 171 -1.71 -7.73 1.64
CA PRO A 171 -1.23 -6.47 2.20
C PRO A 171 -0.60 -5.55 1.15
N ALA A 172 0.03 -6.11 0.11
CA ALA A 172 0.67 -5.34 -0.95
C ALA A 172 -0.34 -4.64 -1.87
N VAL A 173 -1.44 -5.33 -2.23
CA VAL A 173 -2.54 -4.77 -3.01
C VAL A 173 -3.31 -3.74 -2.18
N GLU A 174 -3.51 -3.98 -0.88
CA GLU A 174 -4.12 -2.99 0.02
C GLU A 174 -3.27 -1.71 0.08
N ALA A 175 -1.96 -1.85 0.22
CA ALA A 175 -1.04 -0.72 0.27
C ALA A 175 -0.96 0.04 -1.06
N LEU A 176 -0.89 -0.67 -2.19
CA LEU A 176 -0.96 -0.08 -3.54
C LEU A 176 -2.27 0.70 -3.73
N PHE A 177 -3.39 0.09 -3.34
CA PHE A 177 -4.70 0.71 -3.43
C PHE A 177 -4.82 1.96 -2.54
N GLY A 178 -4.40 1.85 -1.26
CA GLY A 178 -4.42 2.96 -0.32
C GLY A 178 -3.57 4.14 -0.79
N LEU A 179 -2.39 3.86 -1.37
CA LEU A 179 -1.53 4.90 -1.94
C LEU A 179 -2.26 5.70 -3.02
N TYR A 180 -2.86 5.02 -4.01
CA TYR A 180 -3.59 5.74 -5.06
C TYR A 180 -4.88 6.38 -4.55
N LEU A 181 -5.65 5.70 -3.69
CA LEU A 181 -6.92 6.19 -3.18
C LEU A 181 -6.77 7.52 -2.44
N PHE A 182 -5.75 7.64 -1.59
CA PHE A 182 -5.57 8.80 -0.72
C PHE A 182 -4.55 9.81 -1.25
N ARG A 183 -3.61 9.40 -2.11
CA ARG A 183 -2.50 10.24 -2.59
C ARG A 183 -2.38 10.27 -4.11
N ASN A 184 -3.50 10.17 -4.84
CA ASN A 184 -3.52 10.09 -6.30
C ASN A 184 -2.64 11.14 -7.01
N VAL A 185 -2.63 12.40 -6.56
CA VAL A 185 -1.81 13.48 -7.16
C VAL A 185 -0.33 13.11 -7.15
N LEU A 186 0.18 12.58 -6.03
CA LEU A 186 1.57 12.17 -5.92
C LEU A 186 1.88 10.94 -6.79
N VAL A 187 0.90 10.05 -6.97
CA VAL A 187 1.06 8.84 -7.80
C VAL A 187 1.07 9.18 -9.29
N LEU A 188 0.36 10.22 -9.72
CA LEU A 188 0.34 10.61 -11.14
C LEU A 188 1.73 10.92 -11.68
N ASP A 189 2.56 11.59 -10.88
CA ASP A 189 3.96 11.89 -11.23
C ASP A 189 4.87 10.64 -11.21
N ARG A 190 4.34 9.48 -10.83
CA ARG A 190 5.04 8.20 -10.67
C ARG A 190 4.30 7.03 -11.34
N LEU A 191 3.42 7.30 -12.31
CA LEU A 191 2.67 6.23 -13.00
C LEU A 191 3.58 5.19 -13.67
N HIS A 192 4.73 5.63 -14.18
CA HIS A 192 5.76 4.77 -14.76
C HIS A 192 6.35 3.75 -13.77
N VAL A 193 6.23 3.98 -12.46
CA VAL A 193 6.59 3.02 -11.40
C VAL A 193 5.35 2.26 -10.91
N TYR A 194 4.24 2.97 -10.72
CA TYR A 194 3.01 2.41 -10.16
C TYR A 194 2.38 1.33 -11.05
N LEU A 195 2.27 1.56 -12.36
CA LEU A 195 1.63 0.62 -13.29
C LEU A 195 2.40 -0.71 -13.42
N PRO A 196 3.74 -0.73 -13.53
CA PRO A 196 4.50 -1.98 -13.47
C PRO A 196 4.29 -2.78 -12.18
N ILE A 197 4.14 -2.11 -11.02
CA ILE A 197 3.81 -2.79 -9.76
C ILE A 197 2.42 -3.44 -9.84
N TYR A 198 1.43 -2.71 -10.35
CA TYR A 198 0.08 -3.25 -10.56
C TYR A 198 0.09 -4.48 -11.48
N ARG A 199 0.80 -4.39 -12.63
CA ARG A 199 1.00 -5.51 -13.56
C ARG A 199 1.70 -6.69 -12.89
N LYS A 200 2.73 -6.45 -12.08
CA LYS A 200 3.45 -7.49 -11.33
C LYS A 200 2.50 -8.25 -10.41
N TYR A 201 1.61 -7.56 -9.70
CA TYR A 201 0.66 -8.20 -8.79
C TYR A 201 -0.42 -9.00 -9.52
N LEU A 202 -0.94 -8.48 -10.64
CA LEU A 202 -1.81 -9.26 -11.53
C LEU A 202 -1.09 -10.53 -12.00
N THR A 203 0.13 -10.40 -12.54
CA THR A 203 0.90 -11.56 -13.02
C THR A 203 1.15 -12.58 -11.91
N GLY A 204 1.52 -12.13 -10.71
CA GLY A 204 1.74 -13.01 -9.56
C GLY A 204 0.49 -13.79 -9.16
N LEU A 205 -0.67 -13.13 -9.12
CA LEU A 205 -1.94 -13.77 -8.81
C LEU A 205 -2.37 -14.76 -9.92
N ALA A 206 -2.20 -14.37 -11.18
CA ALA A 206 -2.55 -15.20 -12.33
C ALA A 206 -1.83 -16.55 -12.33
N ARG A 207 -0.54 -16.57 -11.98
CA ARG A 207 0.30 -17.79 -11.90
C ARG A 207 -0.23 -18.85 -10.95
N ILE A 208 -0.92 -18.44 -9.89
CA ILE A 208 -1.41 -19.34 -8.84
C ILE A 208 -2.91 -19.62 -8.95
N SER A 209 -3.59 -19.02 -9.92
CA SER A 209 -5.05 -19.04 -10.06
C SER A 209 -5.51 -19.85 -11.28
N GLY A 210 -4.82 -20.96 -11.57
CA GLY A 210 -5.16 -21.87 -12.67
C GLY A 210 -6.54 -22.53 -12.52
N PRO A 211 -7.08 -23.16 -13.59
CA PRO A 211 -8.41 -23.79 -13.58
C PRO A 211 -8.60 -24.84 -12.49
N ASP A 212 -7.56 -25.60 -12.16
CA ASP A 212 -7.60 -26.65 -11.14
C ASP A 212 -6.94 -26.23 -9.82
N SER A 213 -6.75 -24.93 -9.60
CA SER A 213 -6.08 -24.42 -8.41
C SER A 213 -6.93 -24.64 -7.16
N GLU A 214 -6.35 -25.23 -6.11
CA GLU A 214 -6.96 -25.33 -4.78
C GLU A 214 -6.99 -23.98 -4.03
N TYR A 215 -6.32 -22.95 -4.58
CA TYR A 215 -6.13 -21.66 -3.91
C TYR A 215 -7.18 -20.60 -4.26
N ILE A 216 -8.19 -20.94 -5.07
CA ILE A 216 -9.13 -19.96 -5.63
C ILE A 216 -9.88 -19.18 -4.55
N GLU A 217 -10.33 -19.82 -3.48
CA GLU A 217 -11.02 -19.14 -2.37
C GLU A 217 -10.16 -18.04 -1.73
N ASN A 218 -8.84 -18.27 -1.63
CA ASN A 218 -7.89 -17.30 -1.08
C ASN A 218 -7.43 -16.27 -2.12
N ALA A 219 -7.39 -16.64 -3.40
CA ALA A 219 -6.97 -15.78 -4.50
C ALA A 219 -8.04 -14.78 -4.91
N PHE A 220 -9.33 -15.17 -4.85
CA PHE A 220 -10.45 -14.37 -5.33
C PHE A 220 -10.57 -13.00 -4.64
N PRO A 221 -10.47 -12.87 -3.30
CA PRO A 221 -10.51 -11.56 -2.64
C PRO A 221 -9.41 -10.60 -3.12
N CYS A 222 -8.24 -11.15 -3.45
CA CYS A 222 -7.13 -10.38 -4.01
C CYS A 222 -7.44 -9.91 -5.45
N ALA A 223 -8.02 -10.79 -6.27
CA ALA A 223 -8.46 -10.47 -7.63
C ALA A 223 -9.53 -9.36 -7.63
N ASP A 224 -10.51 -9.45 -6.72
CA ASP A 224 -11.54 -8.44 -6.54
C ASP A 224 -10.94 -7.08 -6.15
N LYS A 225 -9.97 -7.08 -5.23
CA LYS A 225 -9.27 -5.85 -4.85
C LYS A 225 -8.48 -5.25 -6.01
N LEU A 226 -7.81 -6.06 -6.84
CA LEU A 226 -7.12 -5.59 -8.05
C LEU A 226 -8.10 -5.00 -9.08
N GLU A 227 -9.31 -5.56 -9.20
CA GLU A 227 -10.38 -4.97 -10.02
C GLU A 227 -10.81 -3.60 -9.45
N ARG A 228 -10.95 -3.49 -8.13
CA ARG A 228 -11.26 -2.22 -7.46
C ARG A 228 -10.17 -1.16 -7.66
N VAL A 229 -8.90 -1.57 -7.73
CA VAL A 229 -7.79 -0.69 -8.12
C VAL A 229 -8.05 -0.13 -9.51
N ALA A 230 -8.30 -0.98 -10.52
CA ALA A 230 -8.60 -0.53 -11.89
C ALA A 230 -9.78 0.45 -11.95
N LYS A 231 -10.91 0.11 -11.30
CA LYS A 231 -12.09 0.97 -11.19
C LYS A 231 -11.80 2.33 -10.56
N THR A 232 -10.80 2.40 -9.68
CA THR A 232 -10.40 3.66 -9.04
C THR A 232 -9.45 4.46 -9.92
N LEU A 233 -8.52 3.80 -10.63
CA LEU A 233 -7.63 4.45 -11.60
C LEU A 233 -8.42 5.21 -12.66
N VAL A 234 -9.41 4.56 -13.27
CA VAL A 234 -10.19 5.15 -14.37
C VAL A 234 -11.09 6.32 -13.99
N LYS A 235 -11.33 6.57 -12.68
CA LYS A 235 -12.05 7.77 -12.23
C LYS A 235 -11.36 9.05 -12.68
N ARG A 236 -10.04 9.02 -12.92
CA ARG A 236 -9.28 10.14 -13.49
C ARG A 236 -9.09 9.95 -15.00
N GLN A 237 -10.20 9.97 -15.74
CA GLN A 237 -10.24 9.65 -17.17
C GLN A 237 -9.14 10.35 -17.99
N LYS A 238 -8.96 11.67 -17.79
CA LYS A 238 -7.95 12.48 -18.51
C LYS A 238 -6.53 11.93 -18.38
N ASP A 239 -6.18 11.43 -17.19
CA ASP A 239 -4.84 10.94 -16.88
C ASP A 239 -4.64 9.51 -17.43
N PHE A 240 -5.72 8.73 -17.53
CA PHE A 240 -5.66 7.30 -17.89
C PHE A 240 -6.10 6.95 -19.31
N SER A 241 -6.81 7.80 -20.04
CA SER A 241 -7.28 7.49 -21.40
C SER A 241 -6.14 7.09 -22.35
N ARG A 242 -5.00 7.79 -22.27
CA ARG A 242 -3.80 7.47 -23.08
C ARG A 242 -3.05 6.23 -22.60
N LEU A 243 -3.27 5.83 -21.35
CA LEU A 243 -2.61 4.67 -20.73
C LEU A 243 -3.45 3.40 -20.81
N ALA A 244 -4.76 3.54 -21.01
CA ALA A 244 -5.73 2.46 -21.00
C ALA A 244 -5.35 1.33 -21.97
N GLN A 245 -4.95 1.68 -23.19
CA GLN A 245 -4.53 0.69 -24.19
C GLN A 245 -3.34 -0.17 -23.72
N TYR A 246 -2.34 0.43 -23.05
CA TYR A 246 -1.18 -0.33 -22.58
C TYR A 246 -1.55 -1.24 -21.40
N VAL A 247 -2.43 -0.79 -20.51
CA VAL A 247 -2.93 -1.64 -19.41
C VAL A 247 -3.76 -2.80 -19.96
N ILE A 248 -4.61 -2.57 -20.96
CA ILE A 248 -5.38 -3.64 -21.62
C ILE A 248 -4.42 -4.67 -22.25
N ALA A 249 -3.41 -4.21 -23.00
CA ALA A 249 -2.41 -5.08 -23.61
C ALA A 249 -1.68 -5.94 -22.57
N ASP A 250 -1.28 -5.34 -21.45
CA ASP A 250 -0.63 -6.06 -20.34
C ASP A 250 -1.54 -7.14 -19.74
N VAL A 251 -2.83 -6.85 -19.53
CA VAL A 251 -3.78 -7.82 -18.95
C VAL A 251 -4.10 -8.94 -19.95
N ILE A 252 -4.20 -8.64 -21.24
CA ILE A 252 -4.38 -9.65 -22.30
C ILE A 252 -3.18 -10.59 -22.34
N ALA A 253 -1.96 -10.05 -22.32
CA ALA A 253 -0.75 -10.87 -22.30
C ALA A 253 -0.70 -11.81 -21.08
N ILE A 254 -1.20 -11.36 -19.92
CA ILE A 254 -1.33 -12.22 -18.73
C ILE A 254 -2.35 -13.34 -18.96
N LEU A 255 -3.51 -13.05 -19.54
CA LEU A 255 -4.56 -14.04 -19.82
C LEU A 255 -4.14 -15.09 -20.85
N GLU A 256 -3.27 -14.73 -21.80
CA GLU A 256 -2.71 -15.68 -22.76
C GLU A 256 -1.66 -16.59 -22.12
N LEU A 257 -0.82 -16.03 -21.25
CA LEU A 257 0.26 -16.78 -20.61
C LEU A 257 -0.23 -17.70 -19.49
N HIS A 258 -1.30 -17.32 -18.80
CA HIS A 258 -1.80 -18.02 -17.62
C HIS A 258 -3.29 -18.35 -17.79
N PRO A 259 -3.66 -19.62 -18.03
CA PRO A 259 -5.06 -20.02 -17.97
C PRO A 259 -5.57 -19.79 -16.55
N LEU A 260 -6.73 -19.15 -16.41
CA LEU A 260 -7.30 -18.79 -15.12
C LEU A 260 -8.57 -19.56 -14.82
N HIS A 261 -8.80 -19.87 -13.54
CA HIS A 261 -10.11 -20.27 -13.04
C HIS A 261 -11.17 -19.22 -13.40
N SER A 262 -12.40 -19.66 -13.70
CA SER A 262 -13.49 -18.83 -14.22
C SER A 262 -13.77 -17.60 -13.34
N GLU A 263 -13.79 -17.77 -12.02
CA GLU A 263 -14.04 -16.69 -11.07
C GLU A 263 -12.97 -15.61 -11.12
N VAL A 264 -11.68 -15.99 -11.12
CA VAL A 264 -10.58 -15.03 -11.22
C VAL A 264 -10.53 -14.42 -12.61
N LYS A 265 -10.75 -15.22 -13.66
CA LYS A 265 -10.84 -14.74 -15.05
C LYS A 265 -11.87 -13.64 -15.21
N SER A 266 -13.03 -13.75 -14.55
CA SER A 266 -14.07 -12.72 -14.59
C SER A 266 -13.56 -11.36 -14.11
N LYS A 267 -12.72 -11.33 -13.08
CA LYS A 267 -12.11 -10.11 -12.53
C LYS A 267 -11.14 -9.46 -13.52
N TYR A 268 -10.36 -10.25 -14.24
CA TYR A 268 -9.44 -9.75 -15.27
C TYR A 268 -10.20 -9.19 -16.47
N THR A 269 -11.27 -9.88 -16.90
CA THR A 269 -12.18 -9.36 -17.93
C THR A 269 -12.81 -8.03 -17.50
N ASN A 270 -13.26 -7.91 -16.26
CA ASN A 270 -13.80 -6.66 -15.72
C ASN A 270 -12.76 -5.53 -15.71
N ILE A 271 -11.49 -5.84 -15.41
CA ILE A 271 -10.38 -4.87 -15.50
C ILE A 271 -10.23 -4.38 -16.95
N ILE A 272 -10.21 -5.28 -17.93
CA ILE A 272 -10.13 -4.92 -19.36
C ILE A 272 -11.32 -4.04 -19.74
N ASN A 273 -12.55 -4.43 -19.38
CA ASN A 273 -13.76 -3.67 -19.69
C ASN A 273 -13.75 -2.27 -19.05
N THR A 274 -13.22 -2.17 -17.83
CA THR A 274 -13.06 -0.90 -17.11
C THR A 274 -12.14 0.06 -17.86
N PHE A 275 -11.04 -0.42 -18.45
CA PHE A 275 -10.14 0.41 -19.25
C PHE A 275 -10.64 0.62 -20.68
N LEU A 276 -11.33 -0.35 -21.28
CA LEU A 276 -11.95 -0.22 -22.60
C LEU A 276 -12.95 0.94 -22.65
N ALA A 277 -13.66 1.19 -21.53
CA ALA A 277 -14.55 2.34 -21.41
C ALA A 277 -13.84 3.71 -21.53
N LEU A 278 -12.50 3.76 -21.42
CA LEU A 278 -11.70 4.97 -21.64
C LEU A 278 -11.12 5.08 -23.06
N CYS A 279 -11.15 4.01 -23.84
CA CYS A 279 -10.54 3.96 -25.16
C CYS A 279 -11.41 4.69 -26.19
N ASP A 280 -10.77 5.54 -26.99
CA ASP A 280 -11.33 6.07 -28.22
C ASP A 280 -11.08 5.11 -29.41
N GLU A 281 -11.57 5.48 -30.59
CA GLU A 281 -11.38 4.68 -31.81
C GLU A 281 -9.90 4.48 -32.15
N HIS A 282 -9.07 5.49 -31.87
CA HIS A 282 -7.63 5.40 -32.10
C HIS A 282 -6.99 4.34 -31.20
N ALA A 283 -7.31 4.33 -29.90
CA ALA A 283 -6.80 3.35 -28.96
C ALA A 283 -7.25 1.91 -29.30
N VAL A 284 -8.51 1.74 -29.73
CA VAL A 284 -9.02 0.43 -30.18
C VAL A 284 -8.32 -0.03 -31.46
N SER A 285 -8.14 0.88 -32.42
CA SER A 285 -7.40 0.59 -33.66
C SER A 285 -5.96 0.20 -33.36
N TYR A 286 -5.30 0.94 -32.47
CA TYR A 286 -3.95 0.65 -32.00
C TYR A 286 -3.83 -0.77 -31.45
N LEU A 287 -4.74 -1.18 -30.55
CA LEU A 287 -4.76 -2.54 -29.99
C LEU A 287 -5.02 -3.61 -31.06
N THR A 288 -5.91 -3.35 -32.01
CA THR A 288 -6.24 -4.30 -33.09
C THR A 288 -5.03 -4.58 -33.99
N VAL A 289 -4.16 -3.60 -34.20
CA VAL A 289 -3.02 -3.70 -35.12
C VAL A 289 -1.72 -4.12 -34.41
N ASN A 290 -1.47 -3.62 -33.20
CA ASN A 290 -0.16 -3.74 -32.54
C ASN A 290 -0.05 -4.89 -31.54
N LEU A 291 -1.17 -5.53 -31.20
CA LEU A 291 -1.14 -6.76 -30.41
C LEU A 291 -0.58 -7.93 -31.25
N PRO A 292 0.09 -8.93 -30.63
CA PRO A 292 0.44 -10.18 -31.31
C PRO A 292 -0.80 -10.89 -31.90
N PRO A 293 -0.66 -11.71 -32.96
CA PRO A 293 -1.81 -12.31 -33.64
C PRO A 293 -2.76 -13.10 -32.71
N SER A 294 -2.22 -13.86 -31.76
CA SER A 294 -3.03 -14.58 -30.76
C SER A 294 -3.83 -13.62 -29.87
N SER A 295 -3.20 -12.51 -29.47
CA SER A 295 -3.76 -11.50 -28.60
C SER A 295 -4.82 -10.66 -29.32
N GLN A 296 -4.70 -10.48 -30.64
CA GLN A 296 -5.68 -9.77 -31.47
C GLN A 296 -7.04 -10.48 -31.48
N GLU A 297 -7.07 -11.80 -31.63
CA GLU A 297 -8.34 -12.56 -31.64
C GLU A 297 -9.02 -12.54 -30.27
N LEU A 298 -8.22 -12.69 -29.20
CA LEU A 298 -8.73 -12.54 -27.84
C LEU A 298 -9.28 -11.12 -27.60
N PHE A 299 -8.54 -10.09 -28.04
CA PHE A 299 -8.99 -8.70 -27.94
C PHE A 299 -10.28 -8.45 -28.70
N LYS A 300 -10.40 -8.90 -29.96
CA LYS A 300 -11.62 -8.77 -30.77
C LYS A 300 -12.82 -9.38 -30.06
N THR A 301 -12.66 -10.57 -29.48
CA THR A 301 -13.70 -11.25 -28.72
C THR A 301 -14.11 -10.44 -27.49
N LEU A 302 -13.14 -9.97 -26.69
CA LEU A 302 -13.38 -9.15 -25.50
C LEU A 302 -14.05 -7.82 -25.85
N HIS A 303 -13.58 -7.13 -26.88
CA HIS A 303 -14.13 -5.87 -27.35
C HIS A 303 -15.56 -6.05 -27.90
N HIS A 304 -15.83 -7.10 -28.67
CA HIS A 304 -17.17 -7.42 -29.14
C HIS A 304 -18.14 -7.64 -27.97
N ASN A 305 -17.72 -8.43 -26.98
CA ASN A 305 -18.52 -8.67 -25.78
C ASN A 305 -18.77 -7.38 -24.99
N PHE A 306 -17.74 -6.55 -24.80
CA PHE A 306 -17.86 -5.24 -24.16
C PHE A 306 -18.87 -4.35 -24.87
N MET A 307 -18.80 -4.24 -26.20
CA MET A 307 -19.75 -3.44 -27.00
C MET A 307 -21.19 -3.93 -26.86
N LYS A 308 -21.38 -5.26 -26.78
CA LYS A 308 -22.69 -5.90 -26.71
C LYS A 308 -23.34 -5.82 -25.32
N TYR A 309 -22.55 -5.96 -24.26
CA TYR A 309 -23.07 -6.18 -22.90
C TYR A 309 -22.76 -5.05 -21.91
N ASP A 310 -21.66 -4.30 -22.09
CA ASP A 310 -21.14 -3.41 -21.04
C ASP A 310 -21.12 -1.93 -21.44
N LYS A 311 -20.96 -1.61 -22.73
CA LYS A 311 -20.86 -0.21 -23.19
C LYS A 311 -22.11 0.63 -22.91
N TYR A 312 -23.28 -0.01 -22.90
CA TYR A 312 -24.57 0.67 -22.79
C TYR A 312 -25.25 0.50 -21.42
N THR A 313 -24.71 -0.32 -20.53
CA THR A 313 -25.29 -0.58 -19.19
C THR A 313 -24.95 0.50 -18.15
N GLY A 314 -24.07 1.46 -18.49
CA GLY A 314 -23.67 2.57 -17.62
C GLY A 314 -24.42 3.90 -17.82
N ARG A 315 -25.52 3.93 -18.59
CA ARG A 315 -26.40 5.11 -18.71
C ARG A 315 -27.84 4.73 -18.35
N ILE A 316 -28.13 4.64 -17.06
CA ILE A 316 -29.43 4.93 -16.46
C ILE A 316 -29.17 5.80 -15.23
#